data_AF-A0A1I2YDV3-F1
#
_entry.id   AF-A0A1I2YDV3-F1
#
_cell.length_a   1.000
_cell.length_b   1.000
_cell.length_c   1.000
_cell.angle_alpha   90.00
_cell.angle_beta   90.00
_cell.angle_gamma   90.00
#
_symmetry.space_group_name_H-M   'P 1'
#
loop_
_entity.id
_entity.type
_entity.pdbx_description
1 polymer ?
#
loop_
_entity_poly.entity_id
_entity_poly.type
_entity_poly.pdbx_seq_one_letter_code
_entity_poly.pdbx_strand_id
1 'polypeptide(L)'
;MINERTTALFDLLEAQARLGLSEIASLRQRVATLEAENRRLREALESQQALVSSVEEPPTPAVRDYPSPQRGAAVATGSSDDANVVEAQAQAQAQAETEAPEPPVSDTSKPEPPADAAPQAEEELPSPQALLNEWYRRYTNTFFKGHTRPLKVGIHEDLLAREPWPEKLVRRALACYVHLPRYLKAVRPGIERVDLDGQPAGTVNDEEAQHARKKLDGLQARQRERDKGRKDKTEAKRHARLDEKLSELLAKHGGRQ
;
A
#
# COMPACT_ATOMS: atom_id res chain seq x y z
N MET A 1 51.60 -9.07 -22.62
CA MET A 1 51.09 -9.55 -21.32
C MET A 1 50.07 -8.62 -20.67
N ILE A 2 50.36 -7.35 -20.34
CA ILE A 2 49.37 -6.48 -19.67
C ILE A 2 48.17 -6.19 -20.58
N ASN A 3 48.42 -5.77 -21.83
CA ASN A 3 47.37 -5.37 -22.77
C ASN A 3 46.39 -6.51 -23.12
N GLU A 4 46.87 -7.75 -23.23
CA GLU A 4 46.04 -8.94 -23.52
C GLU A 4 45.10 -9.29 -22.37
N ARG A 5 45.52 -9.05 -21.12
CA ARG A 5 44.64 -9.20 -19.95
C ARG A 5 43.58 -8.12 -19.92
N THR A 6 43.91 -6.88 -20.32
CA THR A 6 42.90 -5.81 -20.39
C THR A 6 41.89 -6.05 -21.49
N THR A 7 42.29 -6.51 -22.69
CA THR A 7 41.32 -6.82 -23.77
C THR A 7 40.39 -7.96 -23.35
N ALA A 8 40.93 -9.06 -22.80
CA ALA A 8 40.11 -10.18 -22.33
C ALA A 8 39.09 -9.79 -21.24
N LEU A 9 39.42 -8.80 -20.38
CA LEU A 9 38.48 -8.25 -19.40
C LEU A 9 37.39 -7.38 -20.04
N PHE A 10 37.72 -6.59 -21.08
CA PHE A 10 36.73 -5.83 -21.84
C PHE A 10 35.79 -6.76 -22.63
N ASP A 11 36.32 -7.77 -23.31
CA ASP A 11 35.54 -8.76 -24.07
C ASP A 11 34.56 -9.52 -23.17
N LEU A 12 35.01 -9.91 -21.97
CA LEU A 12 34.17 -10.55 -20.94
C LEU A 12 33.04 -9.62 -20.46
N LEU A 13 33.36 -8.34 -20.23
CA LEU A 13 32.39 -7.35 -19.76
C LEU A 13 31.36 -7.01 -20.85
N GLU A 14 31.78 -6.96 -22.11
CA GLU A 14 30.87 -6.79 -23.25
C GLU A 14 29.96 -8.02 -23.43
N ALA A 15 30.50 -9.24 -23.32
CA ALA A 15 29.70 -10.47 -23.35
C ALA A 15 28.65 -10.50 -22.22
N GLN A 16 29.03 -10.08 -21.00
CA GLN A 16 28.11 -9.98 -19.87
C GLN A 16 27.02 -8.91 -20.12
N ALA A 17 27.37 -7.77 -20.71
CA ALA A 17 26.40 -6.73 -21.06
C ALA A 17 25.40 -7.22 -22.13
N ARG A 18 25.88 -7.94 -23.17
CA ARG A 18 25.03 -8.55 -24.21
C ARG A 18 24.07 -9.58 -23.63
N LEU A 19 24.53 -10.43 -22.70
CA LEU A 19 23.67 -11.39 -22.00
C LEU A 19 22.57 -10.67 -21.21
N GLY A 20 22.92 -9.67 -20.40
CA GLY A 20 21.94 -8.90 -19.63
C GLY A 20 20.89 -8.18 -20.50
N LEU A 21 21.30 -7.64 -21.66
CA LEU A 21 20.36 -7.06 -22.63
C LEU A 21 19.40 -8.11 -23.21
N SER A 22 19.88 -9.32 -23.50
CA SER A 22 19.03 -10.42 -24.00
C SER A 22 18.02 -10.91 -22.95
N GLU A 23 18.42 -10.97 -21.68
CA GLU A 23 17.54 -11.32 -20.57
C GLU A 23 16.45 -10.25 -20.36
N ILE A 24 16.83 -8.96 -20.38
CA ILE A 24 15.88 -7.84 -20.32
C ILE A 24 14.88 -7.88 -21.48
N ALA A 25 15.33 -8.20 -22.70
CA ALA A 25 14.46 -8.34 -23.87
C ALA A 25 13.45 -9.51 -23.70
N SER A 26 13.92 -10.67 -23.25
CA SER A 26 13.09 -11.84 -22.95
C SER A 26 12.04 -11.55 -21.88
N LEU A 27 12.43 -10.91 -20.78
CA LEU A 27 11.53 -10.51 -19.70
C LEU A 27 10.47 -9.50 -20.17
N ARG A 28 10.85 -8.51 -20.99
CA ARG A 28 9.90 -7.55 -21.60
C ARG A 28 8.90 -8.26 -22.53
N GLN A 29 9.36 -9.20 -23.34
CA GLN A 29 8.47 -10.01 -24.18
C GLN A 29 7.50 -10.84 -23.33
N ARG A 30 7.97 -11.44 -22.23
CA ARG A 30 7.10 -12.20 -21.32
C ARG A 30 6.04 -11.32 -20.66
N VAL A 31 6.41 -10.12 -20.20
CA VAL A 31 5.44 -9.13 -19.68
C VAL A 31 4.40 -8.78 -20.73
N ALA A 32 4.80 -8.45 -21.97
CA ALA A 32 3.86 -8.14 -23.05
C ALA A 32 2.89 -9.31 -23.36
N THR A 33 3.35 -10.57 -23.30
CA THR A 33 2.43 -11.73 -23.47
C THR A 33 1.41 -11.81 -22.33
N LEU A 34 1.85 -11.64 -21.08
CA LEU A 34 0.97 -11.69 -19.90
C LEU A 34 -0.03 -10.51 -19.89
N GLU A 35 0.37 -9.32 -20.34
CA GLU A 35 -0.53 -8.17 -20.46
C GLU A 35 -1.61 -8.38 -21.53
N ALA A 36 -1.25 -9.01 -22.66
CA ALA A 36 -2.20 -9.39 -23.70
C ALA A 36 -3.19 -10.49 -23.24
N GLU A 37 -2.69 -11.50 -22.51
CA GLU A 37 -3.52 -12.54 -21.88
C GLU A 37 -4.50 -11.92 -20.86
N ASN A 38 -4.01 -11.07 -19.94
CA ASN A 38 -4.85 -10.38 -18.96
C ASN A 38 -5.91 -9.47 -19.60
N ARG A 39 -5.60 -8.83 -20.72
CA ARG A 39 -6.57 -8.01 -21.46
C ARG A 39 -7.71 -8.88 -22.02
N ARG A 40 -7.38 -9.97 -22.69
CA ARG A 40 -8.37 -10.93 -23.21
C ARG A 40 -9.25 -11.52 -22.11
N LEU A 41 -8.69 -11.80 -20.93
CA LEU A 41 -9.47 -12.29 -19.78
C LEU A 41 -10.45 -11.23 -19.25
N ARG A 42 -10.08 -9.94 -19.27
CA ARG A 42 -11.00 -8.86 -18.90
C ARG A 42 -12.12 -8.68 -19.93
N GLU A 43 -11.79 -8.64 -21.21
CA GLU A 43 -12.78 -8.61 -22.31
C GLU A 43 -13.75 -9.81 -22.24
N ALA A 44 -13.24 -11.00 -21.89
CA ALA A 44 -14.06 -12.20 -21.68
C ALA A 44 -14.98 -12.09 -20.45
N LEU A 45 -14.52 -11.50 -19.34
CA LEU A 45 -15.36 -11.25 -18.16
C LEU A 45 -16.41 -10.17 -18.41
N GLU A 46 -16.05 -9.08 -19.10
CA GLU A 46 -16.97 -8.01 -19.50
C GLU A 46 -18.08 -8.56 -20.43
N SER A 47 -17.74 -9.40 -21.41
CA SER A 47 -18.75 -10.04 -22.27
C SER A 47 -19.65 -11.03 -21.51
N GLN A 48 -19.13 -11.77 -20.52
CA GLN A 48 -19.98 -12.60 -19.63
C GLN A 48 -20.91 -11.74 -18.78
N GLN A 49 -20.44 -10.62 -18.22
CA GLN A 49 -21.27 -9.70 -17.44
C GLN A 49 -22.34 -9.02 -18.30
N ALA A 50 -22.01 -8.64 -19.54
CA ALA A 50 -22.98 -8.11 -20.49
C ALA A 50 -24.06 -9.15 -20.84
N LEU A 51 -23.68 -10.42 -21.09
CA LEU A 51 -24.63 -11.51 -21.33
C LEU A 51 -25.57 -11.76 -20.14
N VAL A 52 -25.07 -11.67 -18.90
CA VAL A 52 -25.89 -11.79 -17.68
C VAL A 52 -26.86 -10.59 -17.58
N SER A 53 -26.37 -9.38 -17.79
CA SER A 53 -27.18 -8.14 -17.72
C SER A 53 -28.29 -8.10 -18.79
N SER A 54 -28.05 -8.62 -20.00
CA SER A 54 -29.07 -8.70 -21.06
C SER A 54 -30.18 -9.74 -20.82
N VAL A 55 -30.07 -10.59 -19.80
CA VAL A 55 -31.13 -11.55 -19.41
C VAL A 55 -32.09 -10.96 -18.36
N GLU A 56 -31.74 -9.81 -17.76
CA GLU A 56 -32.42 -9.25 -16.58
C GLU A 56 -33.38 -8.08 -16.88
N GLU A 57 -33.77 -7.85 -18.15
CA GLU A 57 -34.84 -6.89 -18.51
C GLU A 57 -36.25 -7.50 -18.32
N PRO A 58 -37.09 -6.99 -17.39
CA PRO A 58 -38.45 -7.49 -17.22
C PRO A 58 -39.43 -6.87 -18.25
N PRO A 59 -40.33 -7.66 -18.86
CA PRO A 59 -41.37 -7.10 -19.72
C PRO A 59 -42.40 -6.30 -18.92
N THR A 60 -42.68 -5.07 -19.37
CA THR A 60 -43.61 -4.15 -18.71
C THR A 60 -45.08 -4.61 -18.81
N PRO A 61 -45.81 -4.76 -17.68
CA PRO A 61 -47.24 -5.06 -17.71
C PRO A 61 -48.06 -3.77 -17.88
N ALA A 62 -48.72 -3.62 -19.02
CA ALA A 62 -49.72 -2.58 -19.23
C ALA A 62 -51.04 -2.93 -18.54
N VAL A 63 -51.42 -2.16 -17.51
CA VAL A 63 -52.72 -2.23 -16.80
C VAL A 63 -53.15 -0.77 -16.57
N ARG A 64 -54.17 -0.18 -17.20
CA ARG A 64 -55.56 -0.62 -17.44
C ARG A 64 -56.35 -0.96 -16.16
N ASP A 65 -56.43 0.06 -15.32
CA ASP A 65 -57.64 0.52 -14.64
C ASP A 65 -58.85 -0.45 -14.65
N TYR A 66 -59.05 -1.17 -13.54
CA TYR A 66 -60.35 -1.70 -13.12
C TYR A 66 -60.39 -1.86 -11.58
N PRO A 67 -61.50 -1.49 -10.90
CA PRO A 67 -61.64 -1.64 -9.45
C PRO A 67 -62.05 -3.06 -9.04
N SER A 68 -61.59 -3.50 -7.87
CA SER A 68 -61.94 -4.80 -7.28
C SER A 68 -63.40 -4.87 -6.78
N PRO A 69 -64.02 -6.05 -6.86
CA PRO A 69 -64.93 -6.49 -5.81
C PRO A 69 -64.68 -7.92 -5.31
N GLN A 70 -64.49 -8.02 -4.00
CA GLN A 70 -65.11 -8.99 -3.06
C GLN A 70 -65.15 -10.51 -3.36
N ARG A 71 -64.61 -11.25 -2.37
CA ARG A 71 -65.30 -12.33 -1.59
C ARG A 71 -65.48 -13.73 -2.24
N GLY A 72 -64.60 -14.65 -1.83
CA GLY A 72 -65.04 -15.88 -1.14
C GLY A 72 -64.93 -17.26 -1.83
N ALA A 73 -64.15 -18.14 -1.19
CA ALA A 73 -64.36 -19.60 -1.02
C ALA A 73 -64.21 -20.59 -2.19
N ALA A 74 -63.99 -21.87 -1.78
CA ALA A 74 -63.85 -23.13 -2.55
C ALA A 74 -62.55 -23.28 -3.39
N VAL A 75 -61.66 -24.28 -3.29
CA VAL A 75 -61.63 -25.73 -2.91
C VAL A 75 -61.45 -26.65 -4.14
N ALA A 76 -60.30 -27.35 -4.17
CA ALA A 76 -59.96 -28.55 -4.97
C ALA A 76 -59.94 -28.41 -6.52
N THR A 77 -59.18 -29.17 -7.33
CA THR A 77 -58.42 -30.43 -7.12
C THR A 77 -57.38 -30.62 -8.25
N GLY A 78 -56.30 -31.38 -8.02
CA GLY A 78 -55.81 -32.37 -9.01
C GLY A 78 -54.58 -32.08 -9.91
N SER A 79 -53.44 -32.66 -9.51
CA SER A 79 -52.44 -33.41 -10.32
C SER A 79 -51.59 -32.76 -11.45
N SER A 80 -50.26 -33.02 -11.36
CA SER A 80 -49.25 -33.24 -12.45
C SER A 80 -49.08 -32.17 -13.56
N ASP A 81 -47.87 -31.73 -13.96
CA ASP A 81 -46.55 -32.38 -13.96
C ASP A 81 -45.37 -31.41 -13.71
N ASP A 82 -44.20 -32.02 -13.44
CA ASP A 82 -42.80 -31.59 -13.65
C ASP A 82 -42.46 -30.09 -13.91
N ALA A 83 -41.61 -29.49 -13.04
CA ALA A 83 -40.24 -29.05 -13.38
C ALA A 83 -39.65 -27.96 -12.43
N ASN A 84 -38.43 -28.24 -11.95
CA ASN A 84 -37.27 -27.32 -11.85
C ASN A 84 -37.21 -26.13 -10.83
N VAL A 85 -36.10 -26.11 -10.07
CA VAL A 85 -35.36 -24.97 -9.46
C VAL A 85 -36.06 -23.98 -8.49
N VAL A 86 -35.43 -23.82 -7.32
CA VAL A 86 -35.59 -22.73 -6.33
C VAL A 86 -34.16 -22.40 -5.87
N GLU A 87 -33.58 -21.27 -6.31
CA GLU A 87 -33.29 -20.04 -5.50
C GLU A 87 -32.19 -20.22 -4.43
N ALA A 88 -31.42 -19.21 -3.99
CA ALA A 88 -31.39 -17.76 -4.16
C ALA A 88 -29.99 -17.27 -3.67
N GLN A 89 -29.52 -16.02 -3.78
CA GLN A 89 -29.80 -14.81 -4.55
C GLN A 89 -28.57 -13.90 -4.35
N ALA A 90 -28.27 -13.01 -5.30
CA ALA A 90 -27.40 -11.85 -5.08
C ALA A 90 -28.23 -10.57 -5.18
N GLN A 91 -27.88 -9.53 -4.43
CA GLN A 91 -28.43 -8.19 -4.67
C GLN A 91 -27.33 -7.13 -4.49
N ALA A 92 -27.23 -6.28 -5.50
CA ALA A 92 -26.51 -5.01 -5.48
C ALA A 92 -27.43 -3.96 -6.10
N GLN A 93 -27.39 -2.71 -5.62
CA GLN A 93 -27.98 -1.57 -6.29
C GLN A 93 -27.09 -0.34 -6.14
N ALA A 94 -27.00 0.44 -7.22
CA ALA A 94 -26.30 1.72 -7.29
C ALA A 94 -27.11 2.71 -8.14
N GLN A 95 -26.99 4.00 -7.81
CA GLN A 95 -27.51 5.19 -8.51
C GLN A 95 -26.58 6.36 -8.11
N ALA A 96 -26.36 7.45 -8.84
CA ALA A 96 -26.39 7.77 -10.28
C ALA A 96 -25.64 9.13 -10.44
N GLU A 97 -25.24 9.51 -11.66
CA GLU A 97 -24.59 10.81 -11.98
C GLU A 97 -25.63 11.97 -12.04
N THR A 98 -25.39 13.27 -12.31
CA THR A 98 -24.40 14.05 -13.08
C THR A 98 -24.40 15.53 -12.56
N GLU A 99 -23.28 16.27 -12.44
CA GLU A 99 -22.57 17.15 -13.42
C GLU A 99 -22.70 18.67 -13.08
N ALA A 100 -21.72 19.50 -13.50
CA ALA A 100 -21.51 20.91 -13.10
C ALA A 100 -21.94 21.95 -14.18
N PRO A 101 -21.96 23.27 -13.86
CA PRO A 101 -20.83 24.13 -14.29
C PRO A 101 -20.49 25.38 -13.40
N GLU A 102 -19.34 26.00 -13.68
CA GLU A 102 -18.78 27.29 -13.19
C GLU A 102 -18.85 28.40 -14.28
N PRO A 103 -18.32 29.65 -14.13
CA PRO A 103 -18.19 30.60 -12.99
C PRO A 103 -18.76 32.02 -13.36
N PRO A 104 -18.49 33.14 -12.62
CA PRO A 104 -17.30 33.96 -12.91
C PRO A 104 -16.63 34.73 -11.73
N VAL A 105 -15.43 35.22 -12.05
CA VAL A 105 -14.43 36.09 -11.34
C VAL A 105 -14.99 37.41 -10.75
N SER A 106 -14.33 38.20 -9.87
CA SER A 106 -12.93 38.31 -9.40
C SER A 106 -12.88 38.66 -7.88
N ASP A 107 -11.81 39.12 -7.17
CA ASP A 107 -10.42 39.53 -7.48
C ASP A 107 -9.47 39.44 -6.23
N THR A 108 -8.18 39.80 -6.40
CA THR A 108 -7.12 40.20 -5.44
C THR A 108 -7.33 40.00 -3.92
N SER A 109 -6.51 39.21 -3.23
CA SER A 109 -5.12 39.63 -2.89
C SER A 109 -4.21 38.48 -2.40
N LYS A 110 -2.91 38.55 -2.73
CA LYS A 110 -1.81 37.76 -2.16
C LYS A 110 -0.94 38.68 -1.27
N PRO A 111 -0.63 38.32 -0.02
CA PRO A 111 0.70 37.81 0.37
C PRO A 111 0.59 36.45 1.09
N GLU A 112 1.47 35.47 0.88
CA GLU A 112 2.78 35.27 1.56
C GLU A 112 2.76 35.11 3.09
N PRO A 113 3.61 34.21 3.65
CA PRO A 113 3.23 33.42 4.84
C PRO A 113 3.63 34.06 6.17
N PRO A 114 2.86 33.83 7.25
CA PRO A 114 3.37 34.01 8.61
C PRO A 114 4.25 32.82 9.00
N ALA A 115 5.57 33.06 9.04
CA ALA A 115 6.42 32.35 9.98
C ALA A 115 6.09 32.84 11.42
N ASP A 116 6.32 31.97 12.41
CA ASP A 116 6.13 32.21 13.85
C ASP A 116 4.75 32.71 14.33
N ALA A 117 3.89 31.74 14.65
CA ALA A 117 3.05 31.79 15.84
C ALA A 117 3.14 30.43 16.55
N ALA A 118 3.86 30.37 17.67
CA ALA A 118 4.11 29.13 18.40
C ALA A 118 2.84 28.58 19.09
N PRO A 119 2.69 27.24 19.24
CA PRO A 119 1.43 26.62 19.66
C PRO A 119 1.34 26.43 21.18
N GLN A 120 0.26 26.90 21.81
CA GLN A 120 -0.10 26.53 23.19
C GLN A 120 -1.63 26.42 23.34
N ALA A 121 -2.07 25.53 24.23
CA ALA A 121 -3.47 25.21 24.59
C ALA A 121 -4.25 24.21 23.71
N GLU A 122 -3.65 23.06 23.40
CA GLU A 122 -4.35 21.77 23.53
C GLU A 122 -3.58 20.93 24.58
N GLU A 123 -4.26 20.05 25.30
CA GLU A 123 -3.72 19.27 26.44
C GLU A 123 -2.48 18.43 26.04
N GLU A 124 -1.69 17.96 27.02
CA GLU A 124 -0.42 17.22 26.81
C GLU A 124 -0.59 15.86 26.11
N LEU A 125 -0.99 15.86 24.85
CA LEU A 125 -1.13 14.67 24.03
C LEU A 125 0.27 14.06 23.83
N PRO A 126 0.51 12.83 24.32
CA PRO A 126 1.82 12.23 24.27
C PRO A 126 2.25 12.05 22.80
N SER A 127 3.53 12.35 22.52
CA SER A 127 4.12 12.07 21.22
C SER A 127 3.77 10.63 20.78
N PRO A 128 3.44 10.36 19.50
CA PRO A 128 3.03 9.02 19.07
C PRO A 128 4.06 7.91 19.38
N GLN A 129 5.34 8.26 19.53
CA GLN A 129 6.38 7.33 20.00
C GLN A 129 6.37 7.14 21.52
N ALA A 130 5.97 8.14 22.30
CA ALA A 130 5.78 8.03 23.75
C ALA A 130 4.61 7.10 24.07
N LEU A 131 3.46 7.23 23.39
CA LEU A 131 2.34 6.29 23.55
C LEU A 131 2.74 4.86 23.15
N LEU A 132 3.47 4.69 22.05
CA LEU A 132 3.99 3.36 21.67
C LEU A 132 4.97 2.79 22.73
N ASN A 133 5.74 3.64 23.43
CA ASN A 133 6.59 3.23 24.55
C ASN A 133 5.78 2.82 25.79
N GLU A 134 4.60 3.40 26.01
CA GLU A 134 3.66 2.97 27.04
C GLU A 134 3.03 1.61 26.68
N TRP A 135 2.60 1.41 25.43
CA TRP A 135 2.06 0.12 24.98
C TRP A 135 3.05 -1.03 25.10
N TYR A 136 4.35 -0.80 24.88
CA TYR A 136 5.40 -1.81 25.16
C TYR A 136 5.49 -2.22 26.64
N ARG A 137 4.99 -1.42 27.58
CA ARG A 137 4.94 -1.73 29.02
C ARG A 137 3.60 -2.33 29.43
N ARG A 138 2.50 -1.86 28.84
CA ARG A 138 1.12 -2.24 29.21
C ARG A 138 0.63 -3.51 28.52
N TYR A 139 1.01 -3.72 27.26
CA TYR A 139 0.56 -4.81 26.40
C TYR A 139 1.73 -5.74 26.02
N THR A 140 2.36 -6.34 27.03
CA THR A 140 3.59 -7.15 26.89
C THR A 140 3.42 -8.40 26.02
N ASN A 141 2.19 -8.88 25.83
CA ASN A 141 1.88 -10.07 25.04
C ASN A 141 1.72 -9.78 23.54
N THR A 142 1.62 -8.50 23.16
CA THR A 142 1.21 -8.05 21.82
C THR A 142 2.28 -7.16 21.17
N PHE A 143 2.81 -6.20 21.93
CA PHE A 143 3.79 -5.24 21.44
C PHE A 143 5.19 -5.63 21.91
N PHE A 144 6.03 -6.09 20.98
CA PHE A 144 7.37 -6.59 21.27
C PHE A 144 8.44 -5.68 20.68
N LYS A 145 9.38 -5.22 21.51
CA LYS A 145 10.50 -4.37 21.07
C LYS A 145 11.54 -5.14 20.25
N GLY A 146 11.64 -6.47 20.43
CA GLY A 146 12.56 -7.35 19.69
C GLY A 146 11.88 -8.05 18.51
N HIS A 147 11.02 -9.03 18.82
CA HIS A 147 10.34 -9.92 17.88
C HIS A 147 8.88 -9.50 17.68
N THR A 148 8.64 -8.47 16.86
CA THR A 148 7.28 -8.05 16.48
C THR A 148 6.51 -9.19 15.82
N ARG A 149 5.31 -9.51 16.30
CA ARG A 149 4.37 -10.45 15.65
C ARG A 149 3.34 -9.68 14.81
N PRO A 150 2.71 -10.30 13.79
CA PRO A 150 1.59 -9.69 13.07
C PRO A 150 0.43 -9.38 14.04
N LEU A 151 -0.18 -8.20 13.89
CA LEU A 151 -1.31 -7.79 14.74
C LEU A 151 -2.66 -8.18 14.14
N LYS A 152 -3.67 -8.32 15.00
CA LYS A 152 -5.10 -8.42 14.64
C LYS A 152 -5.48 -7.26 13.70
N VAL A 153 -6.27 -7.56 12.67
CA VAL A 153 -6.87 -6.52 11.81
C VAL A 153 -7.93 -5.77 12.62
N GLY A 154 -7.91 -4.44 12.61
CA GLY A 154 -8.83 -3.62 13.42
C GLY A 154 -8.39 -3.37 14.87
N ILE A 155 -7.17 -3.77 15.27
CA ILE A 155 -6.68 -3.61 16.66
C ILE A 155 -6.70 -2.16 17.21
N HIS A 156 -6.86 -1.15 16.35
CA HIS A 156 -7.05 0.25 16.78
C HIS A 156 -8.41 0.47 17.47
N GLU A 157 -9.45 -0.30 17.13
CA GLU A 157 -10.76 -0.25 17.80
C GLU A 157 -10.68 -0.86 19.19
N ASP A 158 -10.02 -2.01 19.33
CA ASP A 158 -9.77 -2.65 20.63
C ASP A 158 -8.96 -1.72 21.57
N LEU A 159 -8.02 -0.94 21.00
CA LEU A 159 -7.23 0.05 21.75
C LEU A 159 -8.07 1.26 22.18
N LEU A 160 -8.97 1.75 21.31
CA LEU A 160 -9.87 2.87 21.62
C LEU A 160 -10.93 2.50 22.67
N ALA A 161 -11.32 1.23 22.75
CA ALA A 161 -12.20 0.73 23.80
C ALA A 161 -11.51 0.62 25.17
N ARG A 162 -10.17 0.49 25.21
CA ARG A 162 -9.39 0.31 26.46
C ARG A 162 -8.67 1.57 26.92
N GLU A 163 -8.43 2.54 26.04
CA GLU A 163 -7.64 3.74 26.32
C GLU A 163 -8.38 5.03 25.91
N PRO A 164 -8.39 6.08 26.75
CA PRO A 164 -9.07 7.35 26.46
C PRO A 164 -8.26 8.27 25.52
N TRP A 165 -7.62 7.71 24.49
CA TRP A 165 -6.78 8.47 23.54
C TRP A 165 -7.53 8.81 22.25
N PRO A 166 -7.26 9.97 21.62
CA PRO A 166 -7.88 10.30 20.34
C PRO A 166 -7.41 9.36 19.22
N GLU A 167 -8.34 8.88 18.41
CA GLU A 167 -8.11 7.91 17.32
C GLU A 167 -6.95 8.29 16.38
N LYS A 168 -6.82 9.57 16.05
CA LYS A 168 -5.73 10.09 15.19
C LYS A 168 -4.35 9.76 15.77
N LEU A 169 -4.20 9.86 17.09
CA LEU A 169 -2.95 9.58 17.81
C LEU A 169 -2.71 8.07 17.88
N VAL A 170 -3.74 7.27 18.22
CA VAL A 170 -3.69 5.80 18.22
C VAL A 170 -3.27 5.26 16.84
N ARG A 171 -3.93 5.70 15.77
CA ARG A 171 -3.59 5.33 14.38
C ARG A 171 -2.16 5.75 14.01
N ARG A 172 -1.70 6.93 14.48
CA ARG A 172 -0.33 7.42 14.23
C ARG A 172 0.73 6.60 14.96
N ALA A 173 0.51 6.26 16.23
CA ALA A 173 1.39 5.41 17.04
C ALA A 173 1.45 3.99 16.46
N LEU A 174 0.30 3.42 16.08
CA LEU A 174 0.23 2.11 15.42
C LEU A 174 0.95 2.12 14.06
N ALA A 175 0.74 3.15 13.23
CA ALA A 175 1.46 3.32 11.97
C ALA A 175 2.99 3.43 12.17
N CYS A 176 3.45 4.03 13.27
CA CYS A 176 4.86 3.99 13.64
C CYS A 176 5.36 2.57 13.93
N TYR A 177 4.54 1.67 14.49
CA TYR A 177 4.86 0.26 14.79
C TYR A 177 4.83 -0.66 13.56
N VAL A 178 3.73 -0.68 12.79
CA VAL A 178 3.59 -1.58 11.64
C VAL A 178 4.53 -1.24 10.47
N HIS A 179 5.06 -0.02 10.41
CA HIS A 179 6.05 0.38 9.41
C HIS A 179 7.51 0.12 9.81
N LEU A 180 7.81 -0.46 10.99
CA LEU A 180 9.20 -0.86 11.27
C LEU A 180 9.65 -1.96 10.31
N PRO A 181 10.92 -1.93 9.85
CA PRO A 181 11.52 -3.03 9.09
C PRO A 181 11.50 -4.38 9.80
N ARG A 182 11.36 -4.43 11.14
CA ARG A 182 11.19 -5.69 11.89
C ARG A 182 9.77 -6.26 11.75
N TYR A 183 8.74 -5.40 11.76
CA TYR A 183 7.36 -5.83 11.60
C TYR A 183 7.14 -6.43 10.22
N LEU A 184 7.59 -5.73 9.18
CA LEU A 184 7.49 -6.17 7.78
C LEU A 184 8.25 -7.49 7.50
N LYS A 185 9.25 -7.86 8.32
CA LYS A 185 9.96 -9.15 8.24
C LYS A 185 9.23 -10.32 8.93
N ALA A 186 8.34 -10.00 9.86
CA ALA A 186 7.58 -10.97 10.64
C ALA A 186 6.23 -11.31 9.99
N VAL A 187 5.66 -10.39 9.21
CA VAL A 187 4.51 -10.68 8.32
C VAL A 187 4.96 -11.68 7.26
N ARG A 188 4.48 -12.93 7.41
CA ARG A 188 4.75 -14.08 6.53
C ARG A 188 3.45 -14.85 6.35
N PRO A 189 3.25 -15.55 5.22
CA PRO A 189 2.02 -16.29 4.98
C PRO A 189 1.81 -17.37 6.04
N GLY A 190 0.55 -17.58 6.44
CA GLY A 190 0.16 -18.62 7.40
C GLY A 190 0.56 -18.33 8.86
N ILE A 191 1.20 -17.20 9.18
CA ILE A 191 1.48 -16.82 10.57
C ILE A 191 0.23 -16.26 11.23
N GLU A 192 -0.03 -16.69 12.47
CA GLU A 192 -1.09 -16.18 13.32
C GLU A 192 -0.87 -14.72 13.73
N ARG A 193 -1.97 -13.96 13.72
CA ARG A 193 -2.07 -12.61 14.23
C ARG A 193 -2.35 -12.61 15.72
N VAL A 194 -1.92 -11.57 16.42
CA VAL A 194 -2.07 -11.43 17.88
C VAL A 194 -2.99 -10.26 18.20
N ASP A 195 -3.94 -10.47 19.12
CA ASP A 195 -4.77 -9.41 19.71
C ASP A 195 -4.09 -8.72 20.92
N LEU A 196 -4.82 -7.87 21.65
CA LEU A 196 -4.29 -7.15 22.82
C LEU A 196 -4.04 -8.02 24.07
N ASP A 197 -4.62 -9.21 24.14
CA ASP A 197 -4.48 -10.12 25.29
C ASP A 197 -3.42 -11.21 25.03
N GLY A 198 -3.06 -11.43 23.76
CA GLY A 198 -2.06 -12.39 23.30
C GLY A 198 -2.64 -13.57 22.52
N GLN A 199 -3.95 -13.58 22.26
CA GLN A 199 -4.67 -14.68 21.61
C GLN A 199 -4.52 -14.64 20.08
N PRO A 200 -4.62 -15.80 19.41
CA PRO A 200 -4.61 -15.88 17.95
C PRO A 200 -5.89 -15.27 17.35
N ALA A 201 -5.73 -14.24 16.51
CA ALA A 201 -6.81 -13.46 15.93
C ALA A 201 -6.77 -13.47 14.39
N GLY A 202 -6.82 -14.68 13.83
CA GLY A 202 -6.73 -14.94 12.39
C GLY A 202 -5.28 -15.12 11.90
N THR A 203 -5.12 -15.32 10.59
CA THR A 203 -3.83 -15.56 9.93
C THR A 203 -3.45 -14.44 8.96
N VAL A 204 -2.20 -14.45 8.49
CA VAL A 204 -1.72 -13.57 7.42
C VAL A 204 -1.87 -14.26 6.06
N ASN A 205 -2.50 -13.57 5.11
CA ASN A 205 -2.67 -14.05 3.74
C ASN A 205 -1.40 -13.84 2.89
N ASP A 206 -1.27 -14.61 1.80
CA ASP A 206 -0.14 -14.54 0.87
C ASP A 206 0.05 -13.12 0.29
N GLU A 207 -1.03 -12.48 -0.13
CA GLU A 207 -1.01 -11.12 -0.69
C GLU A 207 -0.49 -10.07 0.31
N GLU A 208 -0.88 -10.19 1.58
CA GLU A 208 -0.45 -9.29 2.65
C GLU A 208 1.05 -9.44 2.93
N ALA A 209 1.54 -10.69 2.92
CA ALA A 209 2.96 -10.97 3.07
C ALA A 209 3.79 -10.48 1.87
N GLN A 210 3.27 -10.64 0.64
CA GLN A 210 3.89 -10.06 -0.56
C GLN A 210 3.97 -8.53 -0.48
N HIS A 211 2.88 -7.87 -0.05
CA HIS A 211 2.84 -6.42 0.13
C HIS A 211 3.80 -5.93 1.23
N ALA A 212 3.89 -6.65 2.36
CA ALA A 212 4.85 -6.37 3.42
C ALA A 212 6.31 -6.49 2.93
N ARG A 213 6.60 -7.52 2.14
CA ARG A 213 7.92 -7.71 1.49
C ARG A 213 8.26 -6.57 0.52
N LYS A 214 7.32 -6.18 -0.36
CA LYS A 214 7.49 -5.03 -1.27
C LYS A 214 7.78 -3.72 -0.52
N LYS A 215 7.08 -3.46 0.60
CA LYS A 215 7.37 -2.32 1.48
C LYS A 215 8.76 -2.39 2.12
N LEU A 216 9.17 -3.57 2.58
CA LEU A 216 10.48 -3.78 3.18
C LEU A 216 11.62 -3.52 2.18
N ASP A 217 11.48 -4.02 0.96
CA ASP A 217 12.49 -3.85 -0.10
C ASP A 217 12.62 -2.38 -0.52
N GLY A 218 11.50 -1.65 -0.64
CA GLY A 218 11.51 -0.20 -0.87
C GLY A 218 12.18 0.61 0.26
N LEU A 219 11.93 0.25 1.52
CA LEU A 219 12.62 0.87 2.67
C LEU A 219 14.13 0.58 2.66
N GLN A 220 14.53 -0.64 2.32
CA GLN A 220 15.95 -1.00 2.21
C GLN A 220 16.64 -0.27 1.05
N ALA A 221 16.00 -0.14 -0.11
CA ALA A 221 16.54 0.60 -1.25
C ALA A 221 16.81 2.07 -0.87
N ARG A 222 15.78 2.76 -0.34
CA ARG A 222 15.90 4.16 0.12
C ARG A 222 16.95 4.33 1.22
N GLN A 223 17.11 3.35 2.10
CA GLN A 223 18.18 3.38 3.11
C GLN A 223 19.56 3.25 2.47
N ARG A 224 19.75 2.32 1.52
CA ARG A 224 21.03 2.15 0.79
C ARG A 224 21.42 3.42 0.02
N GLU A 225 20.46 4.11 -0.61
CA GLU A 225 20.69 5.38 -1.29
C GLU A 225 21.13 6.49 -0.33
N ARG A 226 20.42 6.66 0.80
CA ARG A 226 20.77 7.64 1.83
C ARG A 226 22.15 7.35 2.43
N ASP A 227 22.47 6.07 2.66
CA ASP A 227 23.73 5.66 3.26
C ASP A 227 24.90 5.79 2.27
N LYS A 228 24.69 5.61 0.95
CA LYS A 228 25.61 6.00 -0.13
C LYS A 228 25.86 7.52 -0.11
N GLY A 229 24.81 8.32 -0.26
CA GLY A 229 24.94 9.79 -0.25
C GLY A 229 25.55 10.37 1.03
N ARG A 230 25.46 9.66 2.16
CA ARG A 230 26.19 10.01 3.40
C ARG A 230 27.69 9.69 3.31
N LYS A 231 28.08 8.56 2.69
CA LYS A 231 29.48 8.22 2.43
C LYS A 231 30.11 9.22 1.45
N ASP A 232 29.46 9.47 0.32
CA ASP A 232 29.94 10.38 -0.73
C ASP A 232 30.18 11.80 -0.14
N LYS A 233 29.23 12.31 0.65
CA LYS A 233 29.38 13.59 1.38
C LYS A 233 30.48 13.57 2.44
N THR A 234 30.81 12.41 3.01
CA THR A 234 31.90 12.26 3.99
C THR A 234 33.25 12.19 3.28
N GLU A 235 33.32 11.54 2.13
CA GLU A 235 34.52 11.43 1.29
C GLU A 235 34.86 12.76 0.63
N ALA A 236 33.88 13.48 0.06
CA ALA A 236 34.07 14.83 -0.45
C ALA A 236 34.59 15.81 0.63
N LYS A 237 34.05 15.72 1.86
CA LYS A 237 34.55 16.50 3.02
C LYS A 237 35.95 16.09 3.47
N ARG A 238 36.38 14.84 3.23
CA ARG A 238 37.75 14.40 3.49
C ARG A 238 38.70 14.93 2.41
N HIS A 239 38.31 14.86 1.14
CA HIS A 239 39.09 15.37 0.02
C HIS A 239 39.36 16.87 0.18
N ALA A 240 38.31 17.69 0.39
CA ALA A 240 38.46 19.13 0.59
C ALA A 240 39.41 19.49 1.76
N ARG A 241 39.40 18.72 2.85
CA ARG A 241 40.33 18.88 3.99
C ARG A 241 41.76 18.43 3.71
N LEU A 242 41.98 17.58 2.71
CA LEU A 242 43.31 17.21 2.24
C LEU A 242 43.83 18.29 1.29
N ASP A 243 43.00 18.79 0.38
CA ASP A 243 43.33 19.89 -0.55
C ASP A 243 43.76 21.15 0.22
N GLU A 244 43.00 21.52 1.27
CA GLU A 244 43.32 22.64 2.17
C GLU A 244 44.66 22.46 2.90
N LYS A 245 45.01 21.24 3.31
CA LYS A 245 46.31 20.94 3.94
C LYS A 245 47.46 20.93 2.93
N LEU A 246 47.20 20.48 1.70
CA LEU A 246 48.19 20.49 0.64
C LEU A 246 48.53 21.93 0.24
N SER A 247 47.53 22.82 0.13
CA SER A 247 47.77 24.24 -0.16
C SER A 247 48.53 24.94 0.97
N GLU A 248 48.20 24.67 2.24
CA GLU A 248 48.95 25.18 3.40
C GLU A 248 50.43 24.74 3.39
N LEU A 249 50.70 23.45 3.14
CA LEU A 249 52.07 22.91 3.09
C LEU A 249 52.89 23.49 1.94
N LEU A 250 52.28 23.70 0.77
CA LEU A 250 52.90 24.33 -0.39
C LEU A 250 53.24 25.80 -0.10
N ALA A 251 52.30 26.57 0.46
CA ALA A 251 52.54 27.96 0.87
C ALA A 251 53.71 28.07 1.87
N LYS A 252 53.81 27.13 2.83
CA LYS A 252 54.86 27.11 3.86
C LYS A 252 56.26 26.72 3.34
N HIS A 253 56.35 26.04 2.20
CA HIS A 253 57.64 25.63 1.61
C HIS A 253 58.07 26.47 0.40
N GLY A 254 57.14 27.07 -0.34
CA GLY A 254 57.46 27.94 -1.48
C GLY A 254 58.17 29.25 -1.10
N GLY A 255 58.05 29.71 0.15
CA GLY A 255 58.63 30.97 0.65
C GLY A 255 60.02 30.87 1.27
N ARG A 256 60.76 29.77 1.09
CA ARG A 256 62.16 29.62 1.54
C ARG A 256 63.09 29.38 0.35
N GLN A 257 63.40 30.47 -0.35
CA GLN A 257 64.48 30.64 -1.33
C GLN A 257 65.20 31.94 -0.98
#